data_AF-A0A1E9GD74-F1
#
_entry.id   AF-A0A1E9GD74-F1
#
_cell.length_a   1.000
_cell.length_b   1.000
_cell.length_c   1.000
_cell.angle_alpha   90.00
_cell.angle_beta   90.00
_cell.angle_gamma   90.00
#
_symmetry.space_group_name_H-M   'P 1'
#
loop_
_entity.id
_entity.type
_entity.pdbx_description
1 polymer ?
#
loop_
_entity_poly.entity_id
_entity_poly.type
_entity_poly.pdbx_seq_one_letter_code
_entity_poly.pdbx_strand_id
1 'polypeptide(L)'
;MRITCSALTSAGLISLIFIEQFLIKIVATIISFISTLISMFFQSFEIQKSITNHKNSATELLIIRNKLQLLLVEIKLRNKSEIEIVELYRQLVDKLADVYKTAPNTTDKAVKLAANALKVSKDNEFSDAEIDINLPDSLRRNAL
;
A
#
# COMPACT_ATOMS: atom_id res chain seq x y z
N MET A 1 -1.59 -0.39 -27.41
CA MET A 1 -1.37 -1.86 -27.47
C MET A 1 -2.56 -2.67 -26.93
N ARG A 2 -3.11 -2.37 -25.73
CA ARG A 2 -4.28 -3.11 -25.21
C ARG A 2 -5.51 -3.08 -26.12
N ILE A 3 -5.85 -1.90 -26.67
CA ILE A 3 -6.98 -1.73 -27.59
C ILE A 3 -6.76 -2.48 -28.91
N THR A 4 -5.54 -2.46 -29.46
CA THR A 4 -5.20 -3.17 -30.71
C THR A 4 -5.25 -4.69 -30.52
N CYS A 5 -4.76 -5.18 -29.37
CA CYS A 5 -4.82 -6.60 -28.99
C CYS A 5 -6.27 -7.06 -28.70
N SER A 6 -7.07 -6.26 -28.00
CA SER A 6 -8.50 -6.52 -27.78
C SER A 6 -9.31 -6.50 -29.08
N ALA A 7 -8.99 -5.61 -30.01
CA ALA A 7 -9.62 -5.59 -31.33
C ALA A 7 -9.25 -6.83 -32.17
N LEU A 8 -7.98 -7.23 -32.16
CA LEU A 8 -7.50 -8.41 -32.88
C LEU A 8 -8.06 -9.72 -32.32
N THR A 9 -8.21 -9.81 -30.99
CA THR A 9 -8.88 -10.96 -30.33
C THR A 9 -10.37 -11.01 -30.63
N SER A 10 -11.06 -9.86 -30.62
CA SER A 10 -12.48 -9.79 -31.00
C SER A 10 -12.69 -10.18 -32.47
N ALA A 11 -11.83 -9.68 -33.38
CA ALA A 11 -11.86 -10.07 -34.79
C ALA A 11 -11.54 -11.57 -35.00
N GLY A 12 -10.60 -12.12 -34.23
CA GLY A 12 -10.26 -13.55 -34.24
C GLY A 12 -11.41 -14.44 -33.75
N LEU A 13 -12.14 -14.02 -32.71
CA LEU A 13 -13.35 -14.69 -32.22
C LEU A 13 -14.50 -14.63 -33.24
N ILE A 14 -14.67 -13.52 -33.95
CA ILE A 14 -15.65 -13.40 -35.05
C ILE A 14 -15.27 -14.36 -36.20
N SER A 15 -13.99 -14.43 -36.56
CA SER A 15 -13.47 -15.37 -37.57
C SER A 15 -13.72 -16.84 -37.20
N LEU A 16 -13.65 -17.18 -35.89
CA LEU A 16 -13.90 -18.54 -35.38
C LEU A 16 -15.34 -19.03 -35.64
N ILE A 17 -16.30 -18.10 -35.68
CA ILE A 17 -17.73 -18.37 -35.88
C ILE A 17 -18.09 -18.45 -37.38
N PHE A 18 -17.47 -17.63 -38.23
CA PHE A 18 -17.89 -17.46 -39.63
C PHE A 18 -17.01 -18.19 -40.67
N ILE A 19 -15.81 -18.66 -40.31
CA ILE A 19 -14.88 -19.32 -41.23
C ILE A 19 -14.66 -20.77 -40.79
N GLU A 20 -15.01 -21.75 -41.64
CA GLU A 20 -14.83 -23.19 -41.34
C GLU A 20 -13.37 -23.67 -41.45
N GLN A 21 -12.47 -22.81 -41.91
CA GLN A 21 -11.08 -23.18 -42.16
C GLN A 21 -10.30 -23.33 -40.85
N PHE A 22 -10.08 -24.59 -40.45
CA PHE A 22 -9.42 -25.00 -39.20
C PHE A 22 -8.08 -24.28 -38.94
N LEU A 23 -7.30 -24.02 -39.99
CA LEU A 23 -6.01 -23.32 -39.88
C LEU A 23 -6.15 -21.88 -39.35
N ILE A 24 -7.18 -21.16 -39.81
CA ILE A 24 -7.44 -19.76 -39.40
C ILE A 24 -7.90 -19.74 -37.93
N LYS A 25 -8.68 -20.73 -37.51
CA LYS A 25 -9.12 -20.90 -36.12
C LYS A 25 -7.93 -21.10 -35.16
N ILE A 26 -6.97 -21.94 -35.54
CA ILE A 26 -5.74 -22.15 -34.74
C ILE A 26 -4.94 -20.86 -34.61
N VAL A 27 -4.68 -20.17 -35.73
CA VAL A 27 -3.89 -18.93 -35.72
C VAL A 27 -4.57 -17.85 -34.88
N ALA A 28 -5.89 -17.66 -35.03
CA ALA A 28 -6.66 -16.72 -34.23
C ALA A 28 -6.63 -17.05 -32.72
N THR A 29 -6.70 -18.33 -32.38
CA THR A 29 -6.62 -18.81 -30.99
C THR A 29 -5.24 -18.55 -30.39
N ILE A 30 -4.16 -18.85 -31.12
CA ILE A 30 -2.78 -18.59 -30.67
C ILE A 30 -2.55 -17.08 -30.45
N ILE A 31 -2.97 -16.24 -31.39
CA ILE A 31 -2.87 -14.78 -31.26
C ILE A 31 -3.67 -14.29 -30.04
N SER A 32 -4.86 -14.84 -29.81
CA SER A 32 -5.70 -14.47 -28.67
C SER A 32 -5.12 -14.91 -27.33
N PHE A 33 -4.50 -16.09 -27.30
CA PHE A 33 -3.79 -16.59 -26.13
C PHE A 33 -2.57 -15.70 -25.80
N ILE A 34 -1.74 -15.37 -26.79
CA ILE A 34 -0.59 -14.46 -26.61
C ILE A 34 -1.04 -13.08 -26.12
N SER A 35 -2.10 -12.53 -26.72
CA SER A 35 -2.70 -11.26 -26.29
C SER A 35 -3.18 -11.29 -24.84
N THR A 36 -3.78 -12.40 -24.42
CA THR A 36 -4.25 -12.59 -23.04
C THR A 36 -3.07 -12.65 -22.07
N LEU A 37 -2.00 -13.38 -22.41
CA LEU A 37 -0.78 -13.44 -21.59
C LEU A 37 -0.14 -12.06 -21.41
N ILE A 38 -0.03 -11.27 -22.48
CA ILE A 38 0.48 -9.89 -22.41
C ILE A 38 -0.43 -9.04 -21.50
N SER A 39 -1.75 -9.17 -21.62
CA SER A 39 -2.70 -8.42 -20.79
C SER A 39 -2.60 -8.78 -19.30
N MET A 40 -2.49 -10.07 -18.98
CA MET A 40 -2.27 -10.55 -17.62
C MET A 40 -0.95 -10.03 -17.06
N PHE A 41 0.12 -10.02 -17.87
CA PHE A 41 1.40 -9.45 -17.49
C PHE A 41 1.26 -7.97 -17.11
N PHE A 42 0.68 -7.13 -17.96
CA PHE A 42 0.46 -5.70 -17.63
C PHE A 42 -0.40 -5.50 -16.38
N GLN A 43 -1.46 -6.29 -16.20
CA GLN A 43 -2.28 -6.22 -15.00
C GLN A 43 -1.47 -6.53 -13.74
N SER A 44 -0.56 -7.52 -13.81
CA SER A 44 0.33 -7.84 -12.68
C SER A 44 1.22 -6.65 -12.30
N PHE A 45 1.74 -5.89 -13.28
CA PHE A 45 2.53 -4.68 -13.00
C PHE A 45 1.71 -3.59 -12.32
N GLU A 46 0.48 -3.34 -12.77
CA GLU A 46 -0.40 -2.36 -12.14
C GLU A 46 -0.73 -2.75 -10.68
N ILE A 47 -0.94 -4.03 -10.41
CA ILE A 47 -1.15 -4.53 -9.04
C ILE A 47 0.10 -4.29 -8.19
N GLN A 48 1.29 -4.64 -8.70
CA GLN A 48 2.54 -4.45 -7.95
C GLN A 48 2.84 -2.96 -7.69
N LYS A 49 2.54 -2.10 -8.66
CA LYS A 49 2.63 -0.65 -8.52
C LYS A 49 1.67 -0.14 -7.46
N SER A 50 0.43 -0.62 -7.44
CA SER A 50 -0.56 -0.26 -6.42
C SER A 50 -0.10 -0.67 -5.02
N ILE A 51 0.39 -1.91 -4.85
CA ILE A 51 0.94 -2.40 -3.57
C ILE A 51 2.08 -1.50 -3.10
N THR A 52 3.03 -1.20 -4.00
CA THR A 52 4.17 -0.34 -3.69
C THR A 52 3.72 1.06 -3.27
N ASN A 53 2.74 1.64 -3.96
CA ASN A 53 2.20 2.95 -3.62
C ASN A 53 1.54 2.95 -2.22
N HIS A 54 0.71 1.95 -1.91
CA HIS A 54 0.12 1.81 -0.57
C HIS A 54 1.20 1.68 0.52
N LYS A 55 2.23 0.86 0.27
CA LYS A 55 3.34 0.67 1.20
C LYS A 55 4.13 1.95 1.43
N ASN A 56 4.39 2.71 0.36
CA ASN A 56 5.12 3.97 0.44
C ASN A 56 4.32 5.01 1.24
N SER A 57 3.03 5.19 0.93
CA SER A 57 2.16 6.10 1.70
C SER A 57 2.08 5.71 3.18
N ALA A 58 1.92 4.41 3.50
CA ALA A 58 1.91 3.94 4.88
C ALA A 58 3.23 4.21 5.61
N THR A 59 4.37 4.03 4.92
CA THR A 59 5.69 4.30 5.47
C THR A 59 5.89 5.79 5.79
N GLU A 60 5.52 6.67 4.87
CA GLU A 60 5.60 8.13 5.07
C GLU A 60 4.70 8.59 6.23
N LEU A 61 3.46 8.09 6.30
CA LEU A 61 2.55 8.37 7.41
C LEU A 61 3.13 7.91 8.76
N LEU A 62 3.76 6.74 8.80
CA LEU A 62 4.41 6.22 10.00
C LEU A 62 5.59 7.10 10.44
N ILE A 63 6.42 7.55 9.50
CA ILE A 63 7.53 8.46 9.76
C ILE A 63 7.02 9.78 10.36
N ILE A 64 5.97 10.36 9.79
CA ILE A 64 5.37 11.61 10.29
C ILE A 64 4.81 11.41 11.70
N ARG A 65 4.08 10.31 11.95
CA ARG A 65 3.60 9.95 13.29
C ARG A 65 4.74 9.89 14.31
N ASN A 66 5.83 9.21 13.98
CA ASN A 66 6.99 9.08 14.88
C ASN A 66 7.64 10.44 15.15
N LYS A 67 7.72 11.33 14.14
CA LYS A 67 8.22 12.70 14.32
C LYS A 67 7.31 13.55 15.20
N LEU A 68 5.99 13.41 15.08
CA LEU A 68 5.04 14.06 15.98
C LEU A 68 5.19 13.56 17.42
N GLN A 69 5.40 12.26 17.62
CA GLN A 69 5.68 11.71 18.95
C GLN A 69 7.00 12.24 19.52
N LEU A 70 8.05 12.33 18.70
CA LEU A 70 9.32 12.94 19.10
C LEU A 70 9.13 14.40 19.50
N LEU A 71 8.35 15.17 18.74
CA LEU A 71 8.04 16.57 19.07
C LEU A 71 7.38 16.70 20.44
N LEU A 72 6.47 15.78 20.81
CA LEU A 72 5.89 15.74 22.17
C LEU A 72 6.95 15.53 23.26
N VAL A 73 7.94 14.68 22.99
CA VAL A 73 9.07 14.47 23.91
C VAL A 73 9.92 15.74 24.02
N GLU A 74 10.25 16.40 22.90
CA GLU A 74 11.02 17.64 22.89
C GLU A 74 10.31 18.78 23.66
N ILE A 75 8.99 18.88 23.52
CA ILE A 75 8.15 19.81 24.29
C ILE A 75 8.29 19.51 25.80
N LYS A 76 8.17 18.24 26.20
CA LYS A 76 8.27 17.83 27.61
C LYS A 76 9.65 18.11 28.19
N LEU A 77 10.71 17.94 27.39
CA LEU A 77 12.09 18.25 27.78
C LEU A 77 12.41 19.74 27.79
N ARG A 78 11.50 20.62 27.33
CA ARG A 78 11.71 22.07 27.17
C ARG A 78 12.98 22.39 26.37
N ASN A 79 13.28 21.55 25.39
CA ASN A 79 14.54 21.60 24.65
C ASN A 79 14.52 22.59 23.46
N LYS A 80 13.37 23.20 23.18
CA LYS A 80 13.13 24.13 22.06
C LYS A 80 12.23 25.28 22.51
N SER A 81 12.36 26.43 21.85
CA SER A 81 11.44 27.54 22.05
C SER A 81 10.05 27.23 21.48
N GLU A 82 9.03 27.93 21.97
CA GLU A 82 7.65 27.77 21.50
C GLU A 82 7.51 28.05 20.00
N ILE A 83 8.24 29.04 19.48
CA ILE A 83 8.23 29.41 18.06
C ILE A 83 8.78 28.27 17.21
N GLU A 84 9.90 27.66 17.60
CA GLU A 84 10.48 26.52 16.90
C GLU A 84 9.55 25.30 16.89
N ILE A 85 8.87 25.04 18.02
CA ILE A 85 7.90 23.95 18.13
C ILE A 85 6.73 24.15 17.14
N VAL A 86 6.17 25.35 17.08
CA VAL A 86 5.06 25.67 16.18
C VAL A 86 5.49 25.53 14.72
N GLU A 87 6.68 26.00 14.38
CA GLU A 87 7.21 25.91 13.03
C GLU A 87 7.45 24.45 12.59
N LEU A 88 8.07 23.64 13.45
CA LEU A 88 8.23 22.20 13.22
C LEU A 88 6.90 21.49 13.06
N TYR A 89 5.91 21.84 13.89
CA TYR A 89 4.58 21.27 13.78
C TYR A 89 3.91 21.60 12.45
N ARG A 90 3.97 22.86 12.00
CA ARG A 90 3.44 23.28 10.69
C ARG A 90 4.08 22.50 9.55
N GLN A 91 5.41 22.38 9.55
CA GLN A 91 6.13 21.61 8.54
C GLN A 91 5.73 20.12 8.51
N LEU A 92 5.44 19.52 9.67
CA LEU A 92 4.96 18.13 9.74
C LEU A 92 3.53 18.00 9.21
N VAL A 93 2.66 18.98 9.50
CA VAL A 93 1.28 19.01 8.98
C VAL A 93 1.25 19.23 7.48
N ASP A 94 2.11 20.09 6.94
CA ASP A 94 2.21 20.32 5.49
C ASP A 94 2.68 19.04 4.77
N LYS A 95 3.70 18.37 5.30
CA LYS A 95 4.13 17.05 4.79
C LYS A 95 3.03 16.02 4.87
N LEU A 96 2.25 16.00 5.96
CA LEU A 96 1.11 15.11 6.10
C LEU A 96 0.06 15.36 5.02
N ALA A 97 -0.23 16.63 4.71
CA ALA A 97 -1.15 16.99 3.64
C ALA A 97 -0.66 16.51 2.27
N ASP A 98 0.64 16.62 1.98
CA ASP A 98 1.22 16.15 0.71
C ASP A 98 1.16 14.62 0.56
N VAL A 99 1.37 13.87 1.65
CA VAL A 99 1.17 12.42 1.66
C VAL A 99 -0.29 12.08 1.40
N TYR A 100 -1.25 12.75 2.03
CA TYR A 100 -2.67 12.49 1.79
C TYR A 100 -3.13 12.81 0.37
N LYS A 101 -2.58 13.86 -0.27
CA LYS A 101 -2.89 14.18 -1.69
C LYS A 101 -2.51 13.07 -2.65
N THR A 102 -1.46 12.30 -2.33
CA THR A 102 -0.90 11.26 -3.21
C THR A 102 -1.26 9.84 -2.77
N ALA A 103 -1.88 9.70 -1.60
CA ALA A 103 -2.25 8.40 -1.05
C ALA A 103 -3.30 7.71 -1.95
N PRO A 104 -3.09 6.45 -2.35
CA PRO A 104 -4.08 5.69 -3.10
C PRO A 104 -5.35 5.44 -2.25
N ASN A 105 -6.50 5.47 -2.92
CA ASN A 105 -7.78 5.17 -2.28
C ASN A 105 -7.80 3.73 -1.76
N THR A 106 -8.45 3.54 -0.62
CA THR A 106 -8.70 2.21 -0.04
C THR A 106 -10.12 1.73 -0.33
N THR A 107 -10.45 0.51 0.11
CA THR A 107 -11.79 -0.06 0.01
C THR A 107 -12.34 -0.40 1.39
N ASP A 108 -13.66 -0.40 1.55
CA ASP A 108 -14.30 -0.77 2.82
C ASP A 108 -13.89 -2.15 3.31
N LYS A 109 -13.66 -3.10 2.39
CA LYS A 109 -13.16 -4.43 2.71
C LYS A 109 -11.76 -4.36 3.34
N ALA A 110 -10.85 -3.60 2.73
CA ALA A 110 -9.50 -3.41 3.26
C ALA A 110 -9.51 -2.71 4.63
N VAL A 111 -10.37 -1.69 4.80
CA VAL A 111 -10.54 -0.99 6.08
C VAL A 111 -11.04 -1.93 7.17
N LYS A 112 -12.02 -2.80 6.88
CA LYS A 112 -12.52 -3.79 7.85
C LYS A 112 -11.44 -4.79 8.28
N LEU A 113 -10.64 -5.27 7.33
CA LEU A 113 -9.52 -6.17 7.62
C LEU A 113 -8.47 -5.49 8.51
N ALA A 114 -8.07 -4.26 8.16
CA ALA A 114 -7.15 -3.47 8.98
C ALA A 114 -7.72 -3.19 10.37
N ALA A 115 -9.01 -2.86 10.48
CA ALA A 115 -9.65 -2.62 11.78
C ALA A 115 -9.62 -3.86 12.67
N ASN A 116 -9.81 -5.05 12.10
CA ASN A 116 -9.70 -6.30 12.84
C ASN A 116 -8.26 -6.53 13.33
N ALA A 117 -7.28 -6.40 12.44
CA ALA A 117 -5.86 -6.53 12.78
C ALA A 117 -5.44 -5.56 13.90
N LEU A 118 -5.87 -4.30 13.82
CA LEU A 118 -5.50 -3.28 14.80
C LEU A 118 -6.22 -3.44 16.14
N LYS A 119 -7.52 -3.75 16.14
CA LYS A 119 -8.33 -3.76 17.37
C LYS A 119 -8.37 -5.10 18.08
N VAL A 120 -8.34 -6.19 17.31
CA VAL A 120 -8.46 -7.56 17.82
C VAL A 120 -7.09 -8.21 17.92
N SER A 121 -6.32 -8.24 16.84
CA SER A 121 -4.97 -8.82 16.85
C SER A 121 -3.94 -7.93 17.53
N LYS A 122 -4.26 -6.64 17.71
CA LYS A 122 -3.40 -5.65 18.36
C LYS A 122 -2.06 -5.42 17.64
N ASP A 123 -2.03 -5.54 16.31
CA ASP A 123 -0.81 -5.46 15.48
C ASP A 123 0.02 -4.16 15.63
N ASN A 124 -0.54 -3.09 16.21
CA ASN A 124 0.15 -1.81 16.45
C ASN A 124 0.42 -1.54 17.94
N GLU A 125 0.10 -2.48 18.82
CA GLU A 125 0.32 -2.38 20.26
C GLU A 125 1.29 -3.51 20.67
N PHE A 126 2.08 -3.27 21.71
CA PHE A 126 2.88 -4.32 22.33
C PHE A 126 2.22 -4.71 23.64
N SER A 127 2.07 -6.00 23.88
CA SER A 127 1.64 -6.51 25.17
C SER A 127 2.70 -6.23 26.23
N ASP A 128 2.28 -6.26 27.49
CA ASP A 128 3.19 -5.92 28.57
C ASP A 128 4.37 -6.89 28.69
N ALA A 129 4.12 -8.17 28.39
CA ALA A 129 5.14 -9.20 28.33
C ALA A 129 6.12 -8.99 27.17
N GLU A 130 5.65 -8.56 26.00
CA GLU A 130 6.51 -8.24 24.86
C GLU A 130 7.37 -7.01 25.13
N ILE A 131 6.88 -6.02 25.86
CA ILE A 131 7.71 -4.89 26.28
C ILE A 131 8.78 -5.39 27.26
N ASP A 132 8.39 -6.14 28.29
CA ASP A 132 9.32 -6.58 29.34
C ASP A 132 10.42 -7.52 28.82
N ILE A 133 10.13 -8.41 27.85
CA ILE A 133 11.15 -9.30 27.27
C ILE A 133 12.21 -8.53 26.46
N ASN A 134 11.87 -7.36 25.93
CA ASN A 134 12.78 -6.50 25.18
C ASN A 134 13.56 -5.53 26.08
N LEU A 135 13.29 -5.50 27.39
CA LEU A 135 13.99 -4.65 28.35
C LEU A 135 15.03 -5.45 29.17
N PRO A 136 16.15 -4.83 29.57
CA PRO A 136 17.05 -5.36 30.59
C PRO A 136 16.31 -5.67 31.89
N ASP A 137 16.76 -6.67 32.65
CA ASP A 137 16.08 -7.14 33.86
C ASP A 137 15.72 -6.00 34.83
N SER A 138 16.62 -5.02 35.01
CA SER A 138 16.42 -3.87 35.91
C SER A 138 15.33 -2.88 35.48
N LEU A 139 14.87 -2.94 34.22
CA LEU A 139 13.87 -2.03 33.65
C LEU A 139 12.52 -2.72 33.40
N ARG A 140 12.40 -4.01 33.72
CA ARG A 140 11.13 -4.74 33.63
C ARG A 140 10.18 -4.27 34.72
N ARG A 141 8.88 -4.23 34.43
CA ARG A 141 7.87 -3.77 35.40
C ARG A 141 7.82 -4.58 36.69
N ASN A 142 8.14 -5.87 36.62
CA ASN A 142 8.15 -6.79 37.76
C ASN A 142 9.56 -7.05 38.31
N ALA A 143 10.53 -6.18 38.02
CA ALA A 143 11.87 -6.27 38.58
C ALA A 143 11.82 -5.97 40.08
N LEU A 144 11.74 -7.03 40.89
CA LEU A 144 11.98 -7.06 42.33
C LEU A 144 13.28 -7.79 42.61
#